data_AF-A0A0F9S3I3-F1
#
_entry.id   AF-A0A0F9S3I3-F1
#
_cell.length_a   1.000
_cell.length_b   1.000
_cell.length_c   1.000
_cell.angle_alpha   90.00
_cell.angle_beta   90.00
_cell.angle_gamma   90.00
#
_symmetry.space_group_name_H-M   'P 1'
#
loop_
_entity.id
_entity.type
_entity.pdbx_description
1 polymer ?
#
loop_
_entity_poly.entity_id
_entity_poly.type
_entity_poly.pdbx_seq_one_letter_code
_entity_poly.pdbx_strand_id
1 'polypeptide(L)'
;MIVFILKSSACLAIFLMFYKLLLENERMHSFKRFYLLAVLVISLAIPFITFFKVVEEMPDSIPSVSVPLENNSTDLSMTGYKATASPMGSETETNYWPVVLWIIYGIGVVLFSLKFLINLWKIAVNVRINPKLKIDKVIYVLLRDAIVPHTFFRYIFLHRATFEVNGIPKDVLIHEATHARQKHSLDILFVEVLQIVFWFNPLFHFAKKTIKLNHEFLADESVLNQGSATSDYQNTLLAFASSASYKNHLPSMANAINYSSYSSIKKRFKIMKTRTSKKSILMRSLLLLPLLAILLYGFTKTKIVTLEKKRTGESGLKLEEGLTNPKSNPNSNTENTSNRSVELAGLILDSETLKPIENVEIYSSNGKILSKTDPRGYYRIQFDELGQGEIKFEFSLHKDGYKTLEQREHWGNLKGKIAFTNYYGLQKKESKTPEFSQYEPSIRNLSYS
;
A
#
# COMPACT_ATOMS: atom_id res chain seq x y z
N MET A 1 -4.17 -15.08 -3.71
CA MET A 1 -3.24 -15.06 -2.56
C MET A 1 -1.80 -15.38 -2.95
N ILE A 2 -1.51 -16.45 -3.69
CA ILE A 2 -0.13 -16.84 -4.03
C ILE A 2 0.63 -15.78 -4.84
N VAL A 3 -0.02 -15.16 -5.84
CA VAL A 3 0.56 -14.07 -6.65
C VAL A 3 0.91 -12.86 -5.78
N PHE A 4 0.11 -12.59 -4.75
CA PHE A 4 0.40 -11.51 -3.80
C PHE A 4 1.68 -11.81 -3.02
N ILE A 5 1.78 -13.01 -2.44
CA ILE A 5 2.96 -13.45 -1.67
C ILE A 5 4.22 -13.43 -2.55
N LEU A 6 4.13 -13.88 -3.79
CA LEU A 6 5.26 -13.90 -4.72
C LEU A 6 5.72 -12.47 -5.06
N LYS A 7 4.78 -11.59 -5.43
CA LYS A 7 5.09 -10.19 -5.75
C LYS A 7 5.68 -9.45 -4.54
N SER A 8 5.07 -9.57 -3.36
CA SER A 8 5.57 -8.91 -2.16
C SER A 8 6.96 -9.43 -1.76
N SER A 9 7.18 -10.75 -1.87
CA SER A 9 8.48 -11.36 -1.59
C SER A 9 9.56 -10.91 -2.57
N ALA A 10 9.23 -10.79 -3.86
CA ALA A 10 10.16 -10.26 -4.87
C ALA A 10 10.53 -8.80 -4.59
N CYS A 11 9.55 -7.94 -4.28
CA CYS A 11 9.82 -6.56 -3.87
C CYS A 11 10.72 -6.51 -2.63
N LEU A 12 10.42 -7.31 -1.60
CA LEU A 12 11.21 -7.37 -0.38
C LEU A 12 12.65 -7.84 -0.66
N ALA A 13 12.83 -8.87 -1.50
CA ALA A 13 14.13 -9.37 -1.89
C ALA A 13 14.98 -8.29 -2.57
N ILE A 14 14.39 -7.54 -3.52
CA ILE A 14 15.08 -6.46 -4.22
C ILE A 14 15.50 -5.34 -3.25
N PHE A 15 14.61 -4.93 -2.35
CA PHE A 15 14.95 -3.93 -1.31
C PHE A 15 16.06 -4.41 -0.37
N LEU A 16 16.04 -5.69 0.04
CA LEU A 16 17.08 -6.27 0.89
C LEU A 16 18.40 -6.41 0.15
N MET A 17 18.38 -6.70 -1.15
CA MET A 17 19.56 -6.74 -2.01
C MET A 17 20.17 -5.34 -2.16
N PHE A 18 19.36 -4.32 -2.40
CA PHE A 18 19.80 -2.93 -2.42
C PHE A 18 20.47 -2.55 -1.09
N TYR A 19 19.86 -2.93 0.04
CA TYR A 19 20.47 -2.72 1.35
C TYR A 19 21.85 -3.37 1.45
N LYS A 20 21.92 -4.66 1.10
CA LYS A 20 23.15 -5.46 1.22
C LYS A 20 24.31 -4.85 0.43
N LEU A 21 24.03 -4.41 -0.79
CA LEU A 21 25.05 -3.92 -1.73
C LEU A 21 25.48 -2.48 -1.44
N LEU A 22 24.52 -1.60 -1.15
CA LEU A 22 24.77 -0.15 -1.13
C LEU A 22 24.80 0.44 0.28
N LEU A 23 24.02 -0.11 1.24
CA LEU A 23 23.82 0.51 2.55
C LEU A 23 24.53 -0.24 3.69
N GLU A 24 24.65 -1.57 3.63
CA GLU A 24 25.10 -2.39 4.77
C GLU A 24 26.46 -1.91 5.31
N ASN A 25 27.40 -1.64 4.41
CA ASN A 25 28.78 -1.25 4.72
C ASN A 25 28.96 0.23 5.11
N GLU A 26 27.89 1.03 5.13
CA GLU A 26 27.99 2.47 5.32
C GLU A 26 27.60 2.91 6.73
N ARG A 27 28.27 3.94 7.24
CA ARG A 27 28.01 4.57 8.54
C ARG A 27 26.86 5.58 8.46
N MET A 28 25.65 5.07 8.21
CA MET A 28 24.38 5.82 8.17
C MET A 28 23.26 5.07 8.92
N HIS A 29 23.53 4.70 10.17
CA HIS A 29 22.75 3.70 10.92
C HIS A 29 21.30 4.11 11.21
N SER A 30 21.07 5.39 11.53
CA SER A 30 19.71 5.90 11.76
C SER A 30 18.85 5.79 10.51
N PHE A 31 19.39 6.17 9.34
CA PHE A 31 18.70 6.02 8.06
C PHE A 31 18.41 4.56 7.73
N LYS A 32 19.41 3.68 7.92
CA LYS A 32 19.26 2.23 7.71
C LYS A 32 18.17 1.61 8.58
N ARG A 33 18.01 2.08 9.83
CA ARG A 33 16.94 1.60 10.73
C ARG A 33 15.56 1.85 10.13
N PHE A 34 15.28 3.11 9.75
CA PHE A 34 13.98 3.47 9.17
C PHE A 34 13.77 2.82 7.82
N TYR A 35 14.80 2.76 6.98
CA TYR A 35 14.76 2.05 5.69
C TYR A 35 14.34 0.58 5.87
N LEU A 36 15.01 -0.17 6.75
CA LEU A 36 14.75 -1.60 6.94
C LEU A 36 13.34 -1.88 7.46
N LEU A 37 12.78 -0.99 8.29
CA LEU A 37 11.40 -1.10 8.76
C LEU A 37 10.40 -0.72 7.66
N ALA A 38 10.67 0.36 6.93
CA ALA A 38 9.80 0.84 5.86
C ALA A 38 9.67 -0.18 4.73
N VAL A 39 10.75 -0.83 4.30
CA VAL A 39 10.70 -1.80 3.19
C VAL A 39 9.88 -3.04 3.52
N LEU A 40 9.74 -3.42 4.80
CA LEU A 40 8.84 -4.50 5.21
C LEU A 40 7.39 -4.14 4.97
N VAL A 41 6.99 -2.89 5.26
CA VAL A 41 5.62 -2.40 5.03
C VAL A 41 5.39 -2.13 3.54
N ILE A 42 6.31 -1.42 2.88
CA ILE A 42 6.18 -1.00 1.49
C ILE A 42 6.13 -2.23 0.56
N SER A 43 6.96 -3.25 0.78
CA SER A 43 6.94 -4.48 -0.04
C SER A 43 5.61 -5.23 0.03
N LEU A 44 4.92 -5.17 1.19
CA LEU A 44 3.58 -5.72 1.36
C LEU A 44 2.50 -4.82 0.75
N ALA A 45 2.71 -3.51 0.73
CA ALA A 45 1.77 -2.53 0.20
C ALA A 45 1.76 -2.45 -1.34
N ILE A 46 2.92 -2.58 -2.01
CA ILE A 46 3.07 -2.42 -3.47
C ILE A 46 2.06 -3.26 -4.27
N PRO A 47 1.85 -4.56 -4.00
CA PRO A 47 0.93 -5.38 -4.81
C PRO A 47 -0.56 -4.97 -4.70
N PHE A 48 -0.92 -4.13 -3.73
CA PHE A 48 -2.28 -3.58 -3.59
C PHE A 48 -2.49 -2.30 -4.39
N ILE A 49 -1.42 -1.65 -4.84
CA ILE A 49 -1.51 -0.49 -5.74
C ILE A 49 -1.96 -1.00 -7.11
N THR A 50 -2.82 -0.24 -7.78
CA THR A 50 -3.32 -0.55 -9.13
C THR A 50 -3.20 0.68 -10.02
N PHE A 51 -2.58 0.53 -11.20
CA PHE A 51 -2.54 1.55 -12.24
C PHE A 51 -3.55 1.19 -13.34
N PHE A 52 -4.19 2.20 -13.93
CA PHE A 52 -5.08 2.02 -15.07
C PHE A 52 -4.30 2.37 -16.34
N LYS A 53 -4.27 1.46 -17.32
CA LYS A 53 -3.74 1.75 -18.66
C LYS A 53 -4.93 1.78 -19.60
N VAL A 54 -5.25 2.97 -20.10
CA VAL A 54 -6.21 3.13 -21.19
C VAL A 54 -5.48 2.71 -22.46
N VAL A 55 -5.95 1.65 -23.11
CA VAL A 55 -5.48 1.25 -24.43
C VAL A 55 -6.62 1.59 -25.38
N GLU A 56 -6.36 2.52 -26.29
CA GLU A 56 -7.25 2.82 -27.40
C GLU A 56 -6.97 1.77 -28.48
N GLU A 57 -7.94 0.90 -28.77
CA GLU A 57 -7.84 -0.01 -29.90
C GLU A 57 -7.82 0.83 -31.17
N MET A 58 -6.69 0.84 -31.89
CA MET A 58 -6.72 1.22 -33.29
C MET A 58 -7.50 0.12 -34.03
N PRO A 59 -8.43 0.47 -34.92
CA PRO A 59 -9.15 -0.54 -35.66
C PRO A 59 -8.15 -1.30 -36.54
N ASP A 60 -7.99 -2.60 -36.28
CA ASP A 60 -7.43 -3.51 -37.27
C ASP A 60 -8.41 -3.52 -38.46
N SER A 61 -8.13 -2.66 -39.42
CA SER A 61 -8.69 -2.75 -40.75
C SER A 61 -8.16 -4.02 -41.40
N ILE A 62 -9.01 -5.04 -41.48
CA ILE A 62 -9.47 -5.73 -42.71
C ILE A 62 -10.22 -7.00 -42.24
N PRO A 63 -11.50 -7.18 -42.57
CA PRO A 63 -12.15 -8.48 -42.40
C PRO A 63 -11.51 -9.45 -43.40
N SER A 64 -10.80 -10.47 -42.91
CA SER A 64 -10.45 -11.63 -43.74
C SER A 64 -11.75 -12.38 -44.07
N VAL A 65 -12.28 -12.10 -45.25
CA VAL A 65 -13.29 -12.93 -45.91
C VAL A 65 -12.63 -14.28 -46.19
N SER A 66 -12.85 -15.26 -45.33
CA SER A 66 -12.57 -16.65 -45.67
C SER A 66 -13.64 -17.12 -46.66
N VAL A 67 -13.32 -17.07 -47.94
CA VAL A 67 -14.05 -17.76 -49.00
C VAL A 67 -13.95 -19.27 -48.74
N PRO A 68 -15.05 -20.01 -48.56
CA PRO A 68 -14.99 -21.47 -48.51
C PRO A 68 -14.75 -21.97 -49.94
N LEU A 69 -13.61 -22.60 -50.19
CA LEU A 69 -13.40 -23.37 -51.41
C LEU A 69 -14.20 -24.67 -51.28
N GLU A 70 -15.22 -24.79 -52.12
CA GLU A 70 -15.96 -26.01 -52.42
C GLU A 70 -15.00 -27.15 -52.77
N ASN A 71 -15.06 -28.24 -52.02
CA ASN A 71 -14.67 -29.56 -52.50
C ASN A 71 -15.84 -30.51 -52.25
N ASN A 72 -16.50 -30.88 -53.33
CA ASN A 72 -17.59 -31.84 -53.43
C ASN A 72 -17.29 -33.15 -52.67
N SER A 73 -18.19 -33.51 -51.76
CA SER A 73 -18.72 -34.87 -51.69
C SER A 73 -20.11 -34.83 -51.05
N THR A 74 -21.07 -35.19 -51.89
CA THR A 74 -22.48 -35.44 -51.59
C THR A 74 -22.62 -36.50 -50.49
N ASP A 75 -23.42 -36.22 -49.46
CA ASP A 75 -24.43 -37.19 -49.06
C ASP A 75 -25.64 -36.52 -48.41
N LEU A 76 -26.82 -36.92 -48.89
CA LEU A 76 -28.11 -36.47 -48.36
C LEU A 76 -28.32 -37.04 -46.96
N SER A 77 -28.79 -36.24 -46.01
CA SER A 77 -29.75 -36.72 -44.99
C SER A 77 -30.45 -35.60 -44.23
N MET A 78 -31.74 -35.53 -44.53
CA MET A 78 -32.89 -35.08 -43.76
C MET A 78 -32.71 -34.84 -42.26
N THR A 79 -33.16 -33.65 -41.85
CA THR A 79 -33.77 -33.25 -40.58
C THR A 79 -34.00 -34.36 -39.54
N GLY A 80 -33.15 -34.39 -38.51
CA GLY A 80 -33.35 -35.15 -37.28
C GLY A 80 -33.27 -34.24 -36.06
N TYR A 81 -34.35 -34.22 -35.28
CA TYR A 81 -34.48 -33.54 -33.99
C TYR A 81 -33.25 -33.78 -33.10
N LYS A 82 -32.54 -32.70 -32.70
CA LYS A 82 -31.56 -32.80 -31.62
C LYS A 82 -32.31 -32.85 -30.29
N ALA A 83 -32.39 -34.07 -29.74
CA ALA A 83 -32.80 -34.30 -28.37
C ALA A 83 -31.90 -33.51 -27.40
N THR A 84 -32.53 -32.81 -26.47
CA THR A 84 -31.92 -32.25 -25.27
C THR A 84 -31.39 -33.39 -24.39
N ALA A 85 -30.10 -33.68 -24.50
CA ALA A 85 -29.40 -34.44 -23.49
C ALA A 85 -29.19 -33.53 -22.28
N SER A 86 -29.85 -33.85 -21.15
CA SER A 86 -29.50 -33.32 -19.84
C SER A 86 -28.01 -33.51 -19.58
N PRO A 87 -27.29 -32.53 -18.99
CA PRO A 87 -25.92 -32.74 -18.57
C PRO A 87 -25.96 -33.71 -17.38
N MET A 88 -25.66 -34.98 -17.66
CA MET A 88 -25.34 -35.98 -16.65
C MET A 88 -24.10 -35.47 -15.90
N GLY A 89 -24.20 -35.44 -14.56
CA GLY A 89 -23.31 -34.72 -13.67
C GLY A 89 -21.83 -34.94 -13.99
N SER A 90 -21.14 -33.84 -14.29
CA SER A 90 -19.70 -33.78 -14.09
C SER A 90 -19.46 -33.94 -12.59
N GLU A 91 -18.97 -35.08 -12.14
CA GLU A 91 -18.33 -35.17 -10.84
C GLU A 91 -17.19 -34.15 -10.84
N THR A 92 -17.39 -33.02 -10.15
CA THR A 92 -16.29 -32.11 -9.88
C THR A 92 -15.35 -32.85 -8.92
N GLU A 93 -14.27 -33.43 -9.44
CA GLU A 93 -13.17 -33.91 -8.60
C GLU A 93 -12.81 -32.80 -7.64
N THR A 94 -13.13 -33.00 -6.37
CA THR A 94 -13.01 -31.95 -5.37
C THR A 94 -11.53 -31.81 -5.04
N ASN A 95 -10.89 -30.75 -5.53
CA ASN A 95 -9.48 -30.55 -5.29
C ASN A 95 -9.23 -30.19 -3.81
N TYR A 96 -8.70 -31.14 -3.04
CA TYR A 96 -8.40 -30.97 -1.61
C TYR A 96 -7.08 -30.23 -1.33
N TRP A 97 -6.23 -29.99 -2.34
CA TRP A 97 -4.93 -29.32 -2.14
C TRP A 97 -5.01 -27.95 -1.46
N PRO A 98 -5.96 -27.05 -1.81
CA PRO A 98 -6.10 -25.78 -1.12
C PRO A 98 -6.37 -25.94 0.38
N VAL A 99 -7.19 -26.93 0.76
CA VAL A 99 -7.52 -27.22 2.17
C VAL A 99 -6.27 -27.68 2.92
N VAL A 100 -5.52 -28.63 2.34
CA VAL A 100 -4.27 -29.13 2.91
C VAL A 100 -3.25 -27.99 3.10
N LEU A 101 -3.10 -27.10 2.11
CA LEU A 101 -2.20 -25.94 2.21
C LEU A 101 -2.62 -24.95 3.31
N TRP A 102 -3.92 -24.71 3.48
CA TRP A 102 -4.42 -23.86 4.57
C TRP A 102 -4.18 -24.48 5.95
N ILE A 103 -4.31 -25.80 6.09
CA ILE A 103 -3.99 -26.52 7.33
C ILE A 103 -2.50 -26.39 7.66
N ILE A 104 -1.61 -26.66 6.69
CA ILE A 104 -0.15 -26.51 6.88
C ILE A 104 0.21 -25.07 7.26
N TYR A 105 -0.38 -24.09 6.57
CA TYR A 105 -0.20 -22.67 6.88
C TYR A 105 -0.62 -22.36 8.33
N GLY A 106 -1.80 -22.81 8.74
CA GLY A 106 -2.36 -22.61 10.08
C GLY A 106 -1.50 -23.23 11.18
N ILE A 107 -1.00 -24.46 10.98
CA ILE A 107 -0.08 -25.12 11.91
C ILE A 107 1.17 -24.26 12.13
N GLY A 108 1.77 -23.76 11.05
CA GLY A 108 2.95 -22.90 11.16
C GLY A 108 2.66 -21.60 11.91
N VAL A 109 1.53 -20.94 11.64
CA VAL A 109 1.10 -19.75 12.39
C VAL A 109 0.97 -20.03 13.88
N VAL A 110 0.32 -21.15 14.26
CA VAL A 110 0.16 -21.56 15.66
C VAL A 110 1.52 -21.80 16.33
N LEU A 111 2.42 -22.56 15.70
CA LEU A 111 3.74 -22.87 16.24
C LEU A 111 4.58 -21.61 16.47
N PHE A 112 4.61 -20.70 15.48
CA PHE A 112 5.36 -19.45 15.60
C PHE A 112 4.72 -18.48 16.60
N SER A 113 3.39 -18.44 16.69
CA SER A 113 2.68 -17.66 17.71
C SER A 113 2.98 -18.17 19.12
N LEU A 114 2.92 -19.48 19.34
CA LEU A 114 3.23 -20.09 20.62
C LEU A 114 4.68 -19.80 21.02
N LYS A 115 5.62 -19.96 20.08
CA LYS A 115 7.04 -19.61 20.30
C LYS A 115 7.20 -18.14 20.70
N PHE A 116 6.53 -17.22 20.02
CA PHE A 116 6.54 -15.79 20.32
C PHE A 116 6.01 -15.51 21.74
N LEU A 117 4.86 -16.09 22.09
CA LEU A 117 4.25 -15.93 23.41
C LEU A 117 5.12 -16.51 24.53
N ILE A 118 5.70 -17.70 24.34
CA ILE A 118 6.61 -18.32 25.30
C ILE A 118 7.84 -17.42 25.52
N ASN A 119 8.43 -16.86 24.46
CA ASN A 119 9.58 -15.96 24.59
C ASN A 119 9.22 -14.70 25.39
N LEU A 120 8.06 -14.09 25.10
CA LEU A 120 7.59 -12.92 25.82
C LEU A 120 7.29 -13.24 27.29
N TRP A 121 6.69 -14.41 27.55
CA TRP A 121 6.40 -14.89 28.90
C TRP A 121 7.69 -15.13 29.69
N LYS A 122 8.72 -15.78 29.11
CA LYS A 122 10.02 -15.96 29.76
C LYS A 122 10.64 -14.63 30.20
N ILE A 123 10.60 -13.62 29.33
CA ILE A 123 11.09 -12.28 29.65
C ILE A 123 10.27 -11.67 30.80
N ALA A 124 8.94 -11.74 30.73
CA ALA A 124 8.06 -11.22 31.76
C ALA A 124 8.28 -11.89 33.12
N VAL A 125 8.46 -13.21 33.14
CA VAL A 125 8.78 -13.99 34.34
C VAL A 125 10.12 -13.57 34.92
N ASN A 126 11.18 -13.46 34.09
CA ASN A 126 12.49 -13.00 34.53
C ASN A 126 12.44 -11.60 35.16
N VAL A 127 11.65 -10.69 34.57
CA VAL A 127 11.43 -9.35 35.14
C VAL A 127 10.63 -9.39 36.44
N ARG A 128 9.71 -10.34 36.63
CA ARG A 128 8.88 -10.43 37.84
C ARG A 128 9.64 -11.02 39.03
N ILE A 129 10.44 -12.07 38.80
CA ILE A 129 11.07 -12.87 39.85
C ILE A 129 12.38 -12.25 40.35
N ASN A 130 13.13 -11.59 39.47
CA ASN A 130 14.46 -11.05 39.83
C ASN A 130 14.36 -9.64 40.41
N PRO A 131 15.27 -9.26 41.34
CA PRO A 131 15.29 -7.92 41.91
C PRO A 131 15.63 -6.87 40.86
N LYS A 132 15.10 -5.67 41.10
CA LYS A 132 15.12 -4.56 40.15
C LYS A 132 15.78 -3.36 40.79
N LEU A 133 16.71 -2.74 40.07
CA LEU A 133 17.28 -1.46 40.42
C LEU A 133 16.89 -0.45 39.35
N LYS A 134 16.17 0.59 39.74
CA LYS A 134 15.79 1.66 38.83
C LYS A 134 16.82 2.77 38.93
N ILE A 135 17.47 3.07 37.80
CA ILE A 135 18.41 4.19 37.69
C ILE A 135 17.99 4.96 36.43
N ASP A 136 17.68 6.24 36.59
CA ASP A 136 17.09 7.09 35.56
C ASP A 136 15.83 6.50 34.90
N LYS A 137 15.87 6.34 33.56
CA LYS A 137 14.79 5.84 32.71
C LYS A 137 14.91 4.34 32.42
N VAL A 138 15.87 3.66 33.02
CA VAL A 138 16.21 2.26 32.76
C VAL A 138 16.08 1.43 34.03
N ILE A 139 15.70 0.15 33.89
CA ILE A 139 15.51 -0.78 35.00
C ILE A 139 16.51 -1.93 34.84
N TYR A 140 17.46 -2.02 35.76
CA TYR A 140 18.39 -3.13 35.84
C TYR A 140 17.72 -4.32 36.52
N VAL A 141 17.74 -5.48 35.88
CA VAL A 141 17.22 -6.74 36.40
C VAL A 141 18.41 -7.65 36.67
N LEU A 142 18.65 -7.97 37.95
CA LEU A 142 19.84 -8.70 38.37
C LEU A 142 19.56 -10.21 38.47
N LEU A 143 20.00 -10.96 37.46
CA LEU A 143 19.86 -12.42 37.41
C LEU A 143 20.95 -13.10 38.23
N ARG A 144 20.60 -14.25 38.82
CA ARG A 144 21.56 -15.13 39.49
C ARG A 144 22.45 -15.87 38.49
N ASP A 145 21.92 -16.20 37.33
CA ASP A 145 22.65 -16.94 36.31
C ASP A 145 23.66 -16.04 35.58
N ALA A 146 24.82 -16.60 35.24
CA ALA A 146 25.81 -15.94 34.40
C ALA A 146 25.24 -15.78 32.98
N ILE A 147 24.79 -14.57 32.66
CA ILE A 147 24.24 -14.20 31.35
C ILE A 147 25.02 -13.03 30.73
N VAL A 148 25.10 -13.01 29.39
CA VAL A 148 25.55 -11.79 28.70
C VAL A 148 24.54 -10.68 29.01
N PRO A 149 25.01 -9.47 29.33
CA PRO A 149 24.17 -8.29 29.35
C PRO A 149 23.30 -8.23 28.10
N HIS A 150 22.00 -8.02 28.31
CA HIS A 150 21.06 -7.85 27.23
C HIS A 150 19.90 -6.97 27.63
N THR A 151 19.28 -6.36 26.64
CA THR A 151 18.20 -5.40 26.85
C THR A 151 16.91 -5.85 26.18
N PHE A 152 15.82 -5.74 26.94
CA PHE A 152 14.47 -5.83 26.41
C PHE A 152 13.60 -4.67 26.91
N PHE A 153 13.08 -3.88 25.98
CA PHE A 153 12.29 -2.69 26.23
C PHE A 153 13.04 -1.67 27.10
N ARG A 154 12.71 -1.55 28.40
CA ARG A 154 13.43 -0.68 29.35
C ARG A 154 14.24 -1.46 30.39
N TYR A 155 14.26 -2.78 30.26
CA TYR A 155 14.90 -3.69 31.20
C TYR A 155 16.26 -4.11 30.66
N ILE A 156 17.32 -3.83 31.43
CA ILE A 156 18.67 -4.34 31.17
C ILE A 156 18.89 -5.51 32.12
N PHE A 157 19.10 -6.70 31.56
CA PHE A 157 19.37 -7.91 32.32
C PHE A 157 20.88 -8.05 32.50
N LEU A 158 21.32 -8.10 33.76
CA LEU A 158 22.73 -8.21 34.12
C LEU A 158 22.94 -9.39 35.06
N HIS A 159 24.15 -9.97 35.03
CA HIS A 159 24.56 -10.94 36.03
C HIS A 159 24.84 -10.23 37.37
N ARG A 160 24.15 -10.67 38.43
CA ARG A 160 24.19 -10.03 39.74
C ARG A 160 25.61 -9.96 40.31
N ALA A 161 26.33 -11.09 40.36
CA ALA A 161 27.62 -11.14 41.03
C ALA A 161 28.65 -10.23 40.32
N THR A 162 28.62 -10.14 38.98
CA THR A 162 29.50 -9.25 38.23
C THR A 162 29.11 -7.78 38.39
N PHE A 163 27.82 -7.49 38.53
CA PHE A 163 27.33 -6.12 38.76
C PHE A 163 27.72 -5.60 40.14
N GLU A 164 27.56 -6.40 41.20
CA GLU A 164 27.83 -6.01 42.59
C GLU A 164 29.32 -5.67 42.84
N VAL A 165 30.23 -6.30 42.11
CA VAL A 165 31.68 -6.00 42.17
C VAL A 165 32.13 -4.92 41.19
N ASN A 166 31.22 -4.18 40.57
CA ASN A 166 31.50 -3.20 39.51
C ASN A 166 32.33 -3.76 38.34
N GLY A 167 32.21 -5.07 38.07
CA GLY A 167 32.99 -5.77 37.05
C GLY A 167 32.46 -5.60 35.62
N ILE A 168 31.38 -4.85 35.42
CA ILE A 168 30.80 -4.58 34.09
C ILE A 168 31.36 -3.26 33.56
N PRO A 169 32.08 -3.26 32.42
CA PRO A 169 32.63 -2.04 31.85
C PRO A 169 31.54 -1.00 31.54
N LYS A 170 31.86 0.27 31.75
CA LYS A 170 30.94 1.39 31.48
C LYS A 170 30.43 1.38 30.03
N ASP A 171 31.28 1.02 29.07
CA ASP A 171 30.94 0.89 27.66
C ASP A 171 29.79 -0.10 27.41
N VAL A 172 29.79 -1.22 28.13
CA VAL A 172 28.74 -2.25 28.05
C VAL A 172 27.42 -1.71 28.60
N LEU A 173 27.45 -0.98 29.71
CA LEU A 173 26.24 -0.36 30.28
C LEU A 173 25.67 0.72 29.34
N ILE A 174 26.54 1.53 28.71
CA ILE A 174 26.14 2.53 27.71
C ILE A 174 25.52 1.87 26.48
N HIS A 175 26.11 0.78 26.01
CA HIS A 175 25.62 -0.02 24.88
C HIS A 175 24.20 -0.52 25.16
N GLU A 176 24.01 -1.23 26.27
CA GLU A 176 22.71 -1.78 26.67
C GLU A 176 21.67 -0.68 26.92
N ALA A 177 22.06 0.41 27.60
CA ALA A 177 21.19 1.57 27.79
C ALA A 177 20.75 2.20 26.46
N THR A 178 21.56 2.11 25.41
CA THR A 178 21.20 2.60 24.08
C THR A 178 20.08 1.77 23.46
N HIS A 179 20.09 0.43 23.60
CA HIS A 179 18.98 -0.41 23.15
C HIS A 179 17.66 -0.04 23.84
N ALA A 180 17.73 0.26 25.14
CA ALA A 180 16.55 0.65 25.91
C ALA A 180 16.03 2.02 25.48
N ARG A 181 16.92 3.02 25.43
CA ARG A 181 16.61 4.41 25.06
C ARG A 181 16.03 4.52 23.65
N GLN A 182 16.61 3.79 22.70
CA GLN A 182 16.15 3.78 21.31
C GLN A 182 14.98 2.83 21.04
N LYS A 183 14.51 2.10 22.06
CA LYS A 183 13.39 1.14 21.98
C LYS A 183 13.58 0.07 20.92
N HIS A 184 14.80 -0.44 20.73
CA HIS A 184 15.13 -1.43 19.70
C HIS A 184 14.27 -2.71 19.81
N SER A 185 13.77 -3.06 20.99
CA SER A 185 12.87 -4.21 21.17
C SER A 185 11.52 -4.05 20.47
N LEU A 186 11.01 -2.82 20.25
CA LEU A 186 9.76 -2.60 19.51
C LEU A 186 9.92 -2.99 18.04
N ASP A 187 11.05 -2.63 17.44
CA ASP A 187 11.38 -3.01 16.07
C ASP A 187 11.44 -4.54 15.92
N ILE A 188 12.03 -5.24 16.89
CA ILE A 188 12.10 -6.71 16.87
C ILE A 188 10.72 -7.35 17.07
N LEU A 189 9.89 -6.81 17.99
CA LEU A 189 8.51 -7.25 18.17
C LEU A 189 7.70 -7.12 16.86
N PHE A 190 7.80 -5.97 16.20
CA PHE A 190 7.16 -5.72 14.92
C PHE A 190 7.55 -6.77 13.86
N VAL A 191 8.84 -7.05 13.71
CA VAL A 191 9.31 -8.05 12.74
C VAL A 191 8.88 -9.46 13.14
N GLU A 192 8.88 -9.81 14.43
CA GLU A 192 8.42 -11.13 14.87
C GLU A 192 6.93 -11.35 14.59
N VAL A 193 6.08 -10.32 14.75
CA VAL A 193 4.67 -10.40 14.35
C VAL A 193 4.54 -10.69 12.85
N LEU A 194 5.32 -10.00 12.01
CA LEU A 194 5.34 -10.29 10.57
C LEU A 194 5.86 -11.71 10.28
N GLN A 195 6.86 -12.18 11.03
CA GLN A 195 7.37 -13.55 10.89
C GLN A 195 6.35 -14.62 11.28
N ILE A 196 5.38 -14.34 12.15
CA ILE A 196 4.30 -15.31 12.43
C ILE A 196 3.45 -15.50 11.18
N VAL A 197 3.05 -14.41 10.53
CA VAL A 197 2.20 -14.42 9.33
C VAL A 197 2.96 -14.98 8.13
N PHE A 198 4.24 -14.66 8.00
CA PHE A 198 5.12 -15.05 6.89
C PHE A 198 6.20 -16.05 7.33
N TRP A 199 5.86 -16.99 8.21
CA TRP A 199 6.83 -17.91 8.84
C TRP A 199 7.66 -18.71 7.84
N PHE A 200 7.04 -19.10 6.73
CA PHE A 200 7.65 -19.85 5.63
C PHE A 200 8.60 -19.00 4.76
N ASN A 201 8.54 -17.67 4.86
CA ASN A 201 9.30 -16.77 4.00
C ASN A 201 10.68 -16.43 4.61
N PRO A 202 11.80 -16.93 4.04
CA PRO A 202 13.14 -16.73 4.58
C PRO A 202 13.59 -15.25 4.60
N LEU A 203 12.99 -14.38 3.77
CA LEU A 203 13.36 -12.97 3.69
C LEU A 203 13.05 -12.22 4.98
N PHE A 204 11.97 -12.54 5.69
CA PHE A 204 11.66 -11.93 6.98
C PHE A 204 12.67 -12.35 8.07
N HIS A 205 13.18 -13.59 8.01
CA HIS A 205 14.27 -14.04 8.88
C HIS A 205 15.58 -13.31 8.60
N PHE A 206 15.88 -13.07 7.32
CA PHE A 206 17.02 -12.26 6.92
C PHE A 206 16.87 -10.79 7.35
N ALA A 207 15.69 -10.20 7.17
CA ALA A 207 15.39 -8.84 7.58
C ALA A 207 15.58 -8.66 9.09
N LYS A 208 15.05 -9.60 9.91
CA LYS A 208 15.26 -9.59 11.37
C LYS A 208 16.74 -9.57 11.76
N LYS A 209 17.54 -10.48 11.17
CA LYS A 209 19.00 -10.52 11.42
C LYS A 209 19.68 -9.20 11.06
N THR A 210 19.24 -8.59 9.96
CA THR A 210 19.81 -7.33 9.46
C THR A 210 19.42 -6.13 10.31
N ILE A 211 18.16 -6.07 10.77
CA ILE A 211 17.65 -5.04 11.69
C ILE A 211 18.41 -5.11 13.02
N LYS A 212 18.56 -6.31 13.60
CA LYS A 212 19.37 -6.51 14.81
C LYS A 212 20.79 -6.02 14.63
N LEU A 213 21.45 -6.40 13.53
CA LEU A 213 22.81 -5.94 13.26
C LEU A 213 22.89 -4.41 13.14
N ASN A 214 21.88 -3.75 12.58
CA ASN A 214 21.82 -2.29 12.56
C ASN A 214 21.59 -1.68 13.95
N HIS A 215 20.82 -2.33 14.84
CA HIS A 215 20.70 -1.93 16.23
C HIS A 215 22.03 -2.00 16.98
N GLU A 216 22.82 -3.06 16.75
CA GLU A 216 24.18 -3.17 17.30
C GLU A 216 25.05 -2.01 16.83
N PHE A 217 24.99 -1.64 15.54
CA PHE A 217 25.76 -0.49 15.03
C PHE A 217 25.35 0.84 15.68
N LEU A 218 24.05 1.05 15.95
CA LEU A 218 23.56 2.24 16.65
C LEU A 218 24.02 2.28 18.10
N ALA A 219 24.05 1.13 18.77
CA ALA A 219 24.53 1.02 20.14
C ALA A 219 26.05 1.24 20.21
N ASP A 220 26.81 0.63 19.30
CA ASP A 220 28.26 0.84 19.15
C ASP A 220 28.60 2.31 18.88
N GLU A 221 27.86 2.96 17.97
CA GLU A 221 28.06 4.38 17.67
C GLU A 221 27.79 5.27 18.90
N SER A 222 26.79 4.93 19.73
CA SER A 222 26.50 5.68 20.95
C SER A 222 27.59 5.56 22.02
N VAL A 223 28.30 4.42 22.07
CA VAL A 223 29.48 4.24 22.95
C VAL A 223 30.64 5.08 22.44
N LEU A 224 30.98 4.97 21.15
CA LEU A 224 32.08 5.74 20.56
C LEU A 224 31.86 7.26 20.64
N ASN A 225 30.61 7.72 20.49
CA ASN A 225 30.26 9.13 20.61
C ASN A 225 30.36 9.66 22.06
N GLN A 226 30.44 8.78 23.06
CA GLN A 226 30.66 9.14 24.47
C GLN A 226 32.14 9.20 24.85
N GLY A 227 33.04 9.05 23.88
CA GLY A 227 34.49 9.25 24.04
C GLY A 227 35.30 7.97 24.27
N SER A 228 34.68 6.79 24.25
CA SER A 228 35.41 5.53 24.40
C SER A 228 36.33 5.27 23.21
N ALA A 229 37.60 4.92 23.48
CA ALA A 229 38.56 4.58 22.43
C ALA A 229 38.09 3.32 21.69
N THR A 230 38.15 3.35 20.35
CA THR A 230 37.63 2.25 19.52
C THR A 230 38.34 0.92 19.79
N SER A 231 39.65 0.93 20.10
CA SER A 231 40.42 -0.28 20.43
C SER A 231 39.92 -0.94 21.70
N ASP A 232 39.73 -0.15 22.76
CA ASP A 232 39.41 -0.64 24.10
C ASP A 232 38.00 -1.21 24.12
N TYR A 233 37.09 -0.56 23.40
CA TYR A 233 35.74 -1.06 23.20
C TYR A 233 35.73 -2.36 22.38
N GLN A 234 36.53 -2.47 21.32
CA GLN A 234 36.66 -3.71 20.54
C GLN A 234 37.19 -4.88 21.37
N ASN A 235 38.17 -4.63 22.24
CA ASN A 235 38.69 -5.63 23.19
C ASN A 235 37.61 -6.06 24.19
N THR A 236 36.83 -5.10 24.71
CA THR A 236 35.69 -5.37 25.58
C THR A 236 34.68 -6.29 24.88
N LEU A 237 34.26 -5.95 23.67
CA LEU A 237 33.34 -6.78 22.90
C LEU A 237 33.88 -8.18 22.63
N LEU A 238 35.18 -8.31 22.34
CA LEU A 238 35.82 -9.61 22.12
C LEU A 238 35.82 -10.47 23.39
N ALA A 239 36.08 -9.88 24.56
CA ALA A 239 36.05 -10.57 25.85
C ALA A 239 34.64 -11.09 26.21
N PHE A 240 33.59 -10.32 25.93
CA PHE A 240 32.20 -10.76 26.12
C PHE A 240 31.76 -11.81 25.07
N ALA A 241 32.36 -11.83 23.89
CA ALA A 241 32.08 -12.82 22.86
C ALA A 241 32.80 -14.16 23.09
N SER A 242 34.00 -14.13 23.68
CA SER A 242 34.86 -15.31 23.91
C SER A 242 34.55 -16.07 25.21
N SER A 243 33.83 -15.44 26.15
CA SER A 243 33.50 -16.04 27.43
C SER A 243 32.45 -17.17 27.27
N ALA A 244 32.93 -18.41 27.38
CA ALA A 244 32.15 -19.63 27.17
C ALA A 244 30.94 -19.78 28.11
N SER A 245 30.97 -19.13 29.28
CA SER A 245 29.93 -19.24 30.31
C SER A 245 28.56 -18.68 29.92
N TYR A 246 28.45 -17.90 28.84
CA TYR A 246 27.23 -17.14 28.55
C TYR A 246 26.34 -17.67 27.41
N LYS A 247 26.63 -18.87 26.86
CA LYS A 247 26.01 -19.35 25.60
C LYS A 247 24.57 -19.88 25.72
N ASN A 248 24.06 -20.23 26.91
CA ASN A 248 22.91 -21.14 27.00
C ASN A 248 21.54 -20.53 27.41
N HIS A 249 21.43 -19.23 27.72
CA HIS A 249 20.21 -18.70 28.38
C HIS A 249 19.59 -17.42 27.77
N LEU A 250 19.84 -17.10 26.49
CA LEU A 250 19.33 -15.86 25.89
C LEU A 250 17.97 -16.04 25.17
N PRO A 251 16.93 -15.25 25.51
CA PRO A 251 15.71 -15.16 24.71
C PRO A 251 16.01 -14.62 23.31
N SER A 252 15.41 -15.21 22.26
CA SER A 252 15.62 -14.78 20.86
C SER A 252 15.20 -13.33 20.59
N MET A 253 14.38 -12.73 21.45
CA MET A 253 13.86 -11.36 21.32
C MET A 253 14.72 -10.30 22.01
N ALA A 254 15.68 -10.71 22.83
CA ALA A 254 16.58 -9.79 23.51
C ALA A 254 17.61 -9.22 22.53
N ASN A 255 17.97 -7.95 22.71
CA ASN A 255 19.15 -7.37 22.11
C ASN A 255 20.30 -7.62 23.08
N ALA A 256 21.04 -8.69 22.83
CA ALA A 256 22.21 -9.02 23.61
C ALA A 256 23.44 -8.69 22.79
N ILE A 257 24.49 -8.20 23.47
CA ILE A 257 25.82 -7.98 22.89
C ILE A 257 26.38 -9.22 22.17
N ASN A 258 25.86 -10.42 22.49
CA ASN A 258 26.26 -11.67 21.87
C ASN A 258 25.18 -12.22 20.93
N TYR A 259 24.98 -11.57 19.77
CA TYR A 259 24.35 -12.27 18.65
C TYR A 259 25.41 -13.06 17.87
N SER A 260 25.58 -14.30 18.34
CA SER A 260 26.34 -15.42 17.77
C SER A 260 26.68 -15.27 16.28
N SER A 261 27.88 -14.79 15.98
CA SER A 261 28.74 -15.24 14.87
C SER A 261 30.00 -14.37 14.87
N TYR A 262 31.18 -14.98 14.70
CA TYR A 262 32.39 -14.28 14.29
C TYR A 262 32.12 -13.31 13.10
N SER A 263 31.15 -13.64 12.26
CA SER A 263 30.69 -12.78 11.16
C SER A 263 30.07 -11.45 11.64
N SER A 264 29.27 -11.44 12.70
CA SER A 264 28.61 -10.23 13.23
C SER A 264 29.62 -9.28 13.88
N ILE A 265 30.52 -9.81 14.71
CA ILE A 265 31.55 -8.99 15.38
C ILE A 265 32.53 -8.40 14.37
N LYS A 266 32.94 -9.18 13.35
CA LYS A 266 33.78 -8.70 12.25
C LYS A 266 33.12 -7.52 11.52
N LYS A 267 31.82 -7.59 11.26
CA LYS A 267 31.07 -6.49 10.63
C LYS A 267 31.01 -5.26 11.51
N ARG A 268 30.74 -5.41 12.81
CA ARG A 268 30.76 -4.30 13.79
C ARG A 268 32.11 -3.58 13.76
N PHE A 269 33.21 -4.33 13.83
CA PHE A 269 34.56 -3.75 13.79
C PHE A 269 34.87 -3.03 12.48
N LYS A 270 34.46 -3.60 11.34
CA LYS A 270 34.60 -2.95 10.03
C LYS A 270 33.85 -1.61 9.99
N ILE A 271 32.60 -1.59 10.46
CA ILE A 271 31.75 -0.40 10.45
C ILE A 271 32.26 0.68 11.41
N MET A 272 32.74 0.32 12.61
CA MET A 272 33.32 1.29 13.56
C MET A 272 34.48 2.08 12.94
N LYS A 273 35.26 1.45 12.06
CA LYS A 273 36.39 2.06 11.35
C LYS A 273 35.98 2.79 10.06
N THR A 274 34.74 2.62 9.61
CA THR A 274 34.26 3.19 8.34
C THR A 274 33.87 4.66 8.53
N ARG A 275 34.28 5.50 7.58
CA ARG A 275 33.82 6.89 7.45
C ARG A 275 33.00 7.03 6.19
N THR A 276 31.75 7.46 6.32
CA THR A 276 30.86 7.70 5.19
C THR A 276 30.71 9.21 4.99
N SER A 277 30.97 9.70 3.78
CA SER A 277 30.82 11.13 3.45
C SER A 277 29.35 11.50 3.29
N LYS A 278 28.99 12.76 3.61
CA LYS A 278 27.61 13.28 3.46
C LYS A 278 27.09 13.13 2.02
N LYS A 279 27.95 13.36 1.02
CA LYS A 279 27.63 13.16 -0.41
C LYS A 279 27.25 11.70 -0.70
N SER A 280 27.95 10.75 -0.10
CA SER A 280 27.66 9.32 -0.28
C SER A 280 26.34 8.90 0.35
N ILE A 281 25.99 9.48 1.51
CA ILE A 281 24.68 9.29 2.13
C ILE A 281 23.58 9.82 1.21
N LEU A 282 23.73 11.05 0.72
CA LEU A 282 22.75 11.70 -0.14
C LEU A 282 22.53 10.93 -1.45
N MET A 283 23.60 10.59 -2.17
CA MET A 283 23.51 9.87 -3.44
C MET A 283 22.81 8.51 -3.30
N ARG A 284 23.17 7.74 -2.26
CA ARG A 284 22.54 6.43 -2.02
C ARG A 284 21.10 6.53 -1.55
N SER A 285 20.77 7.58 -0.79
CA SER A 285 19.39 7.87 -0.42
C SER A 285 18.56 8.25 -1.65
N LEU A 286 19.13 9.03 -2.57
CA LEU A 286 18.47 9.43 -3.82
C LEU A 286 18.22 8.25 -4.75
N LEU A 287 19.13 7.27 -4.80
CA LEU A 287 18.98 6.03 -5.57
C LEU A 287 17.77 5.16 -5.14
N LEU A 288 17.18 5.42 -3.98
CA LEU A 288 15.94 4.77 -3.57
C LEU A 288 14.73 5.18 -4.40
N LEU A 289 14.69 6.43 -4.89
CA LEU A 289 13.59 6.93 -5.70
C LEU A 289 13.42 6.16 -7.01
N PRO A 290 14.45 6.01 -7.86
CA PRO A 290 14.32 5.23 -9.08
C PRO A 290 14.05 3.74 -8.77
N LEU A 291 14.65 3.18 -7.72
CA LEU A 291 14.35 1.80 -7.32
C LEU A 291 12.87 1.61 -6.97
N LEU A 292 12.30 2.53 -6.18
CA LEU A 292 10.89 2.51 -5.80
C LEU A 292 10.00 2.68 -7.03
N ALA A 293 10.33 3.59 -7.94
CA ALA A 293 9.58 3.80 -9.19
C ALA A 293 9.56 2.54 -10.06
N ILE A 294 10.70 1.86 -10.23
CA ILE A 294 10.80 0.61 -10.98
C ILE A 294 9.95 -0.49 -10.32
N LEU A 295 10.00 -0.62 -9.00
CA LEU A 295 9.21 -1.62 -8.28
C LEU A 295 7.71 -1.34 -8.35
N LEU A 296 7.31 -0.06 -8.23
CA LEU A 296 5.92 0.34 -8.39
C LEU A 296 5.42 0.05 -9.80
N TYR A 297 6.18 0.42 -10.84
CA TYR A 297 5.80 0.16 -12.23
C TYR A 297 5.74 -1.34 -12.54
N GLY A 298 6.74 -2.12 -12.08
CA GLY A 298 6.87 -3.54 -12.43
C GLY A 298 5.94 -4.49 -11.67
N PHE A 299 5.55 -4.17 -10.43
CA PHE A 299 4.81 -5.11 -9.57
C PHE A 299 3.34 -4.72 -9.33
N THR A 300 2.94 -3.50 -9.66
CA THR A 300 1.55 -3.04 -9.60
C THR A 300 0.66 -3.80 -10.59
N LYS A 301 -0.63 -3.98 -10.26
CA LYS A 301 -1.59 -4.51 -11.23
C LYS A 301 -2.00 -3.42 -12.22
N THR A 302 -1.90 -3.71 -13.51
CA THR A 302 -2.48 -2.87 -14.57
C THR A 302 -3.88 -3.37 -14.87
N LYS A 303 -4.90 -2.52 -14.71
CA LYS A 303 -6.23 -2.78 -15.28
C LYS A 303 -6.31 -2.09 -16.63
N ILE A 304 -6.61 -2.86 -17.67
CA ILE A 304 -6.93 -2.34 -19.00
C ILE A 304 -8.42 -2.04 -18.99
N VAL A 305 -8.78 -0.79 -19.30
CA VAL A 305 -10.16 -0.40 -19.52
C VAL A 305 -10.32 -0.22 -21.02
N THR A 306 -11.05 -1.14 -21.66
CA THR A 306 -11.41 -1.03 -23.08
C THR A 306 -12.61 -0.10 -23.18
N LEU A 307 -12.46 1.00 -23.90
CA LEU A 307 -13.57 1.88 -24.25
C LEU A 307 -14.26 1.31 -25.49
N GLU A 308 -15.38 0.59 -25.33
CA GLU A 308 -16.23 0.25 -26.48
C GLU A 308 -16.81 1.54 -27.07
N LYS A 309 -16.37 1.90 -28.27
CA LYS A 309 -17.04 2.93 -29.07
C LYS A 309 -18.34 2.35 -29.62
N LYS A 310 -19.44 2.49 -28.88
CA LYS A 310 -20.78 2.23 -29.41
C LYS A 310 -21.02 3.21 -30.58
N ARG A 311 -21.26 2.68 -31.79
CA ARG A 311 -21.67 3.48 -32.95
C ARG A 311 -23.06 4.05 -32.66
N THR A 312 -23.12 5.33 -32.29
CA THR A 312 -24.38 6.06 -32.19
C THR A 312 -24.72 6.60 -33.57
N GLY A 313 -25.88 6.19 -34.09
CA GLY A 313 -26.45 6.68 -35.34
C GLY A 313 -26.76 8.17 -35.29
N GLU A 314 -26.80 8.75 -36.48
CA GLU A 314 -27.08 10.15 -36.79
C GLU A 314 -28.37 10.66 -36.14
N SER A 315 -28.28 11.78 -35.43
CA SER A 315 -29.33 12.80 -35.44
C SER A 315 -28.73 14.11 -34.94
N GLY A 316 -28.39 14.99 -35.89
CA GLY A 316 -27.88 16.32 -35.60
C GLY A 316 -29.01 17.29 -35.23
N LEU A 317 -28.70 18.22 -34.34
CA LEU A 317 -29.45 19.46 -34.17
C LEU A 317 -28.44 20.61 -34.01
N LYS A 318 -28.30 21.41 -35.08
CA LYS A 318 -27.55 22.66 -35.09
C LYS A 318 -28.45 23.81 -34.59
N LEU A 319 -27.86 24.78 -33.91
CA LEU A 319 -28.47 26.10 -33.64
C LEU A 319 -27.74 27.16 -34.47
N GLU A 320 -28.50 27.99 -35.18
CA GLU A 320 -28.04 29.04 -36.11
C GLU A 320 -27.56 30.32 -35.39
N GLU A 321 -26.53 30.97 -35.94
CA GLU A 321 -26.04 32.31 -35.58
C GLU A 321 -26.70 33.40 -36.45
N GLY A 322 -27.18 34.48 -35.82
CA GLY A 322 -27.64 35.70 -36.48
C GLY A 322 -26.52 36.74 -36.67
N LEU A 323 -26.44 37.28 -37.88
CA LEU A 323 -25.45 38.21 -38.45
C LEU A 323 -25.26 39.56 -37.70
N THR A 324 -24.03 40.10 -37.70
CA THR A 324 -23.61 41.26 -38.55
C THR A 324 -22.10 41.57 -38.42
N ASN A 325 -21.45 41.80 -39.57
CA ASN A 325 -20.03 42.09 -39.83
C ASN A 325 -19.82 43.63 -40.02
N PRO A 326 -18.62 44.25 -40.29
CA PRO A 326 -17.26 43.70 -40.50
C PRO A 326 -16.05 44.53 -39.94
N LYS A 327 -14.85 43.95 -40.09
CA LYS A 327 -13.49 44.54 -40.31
C LYS A 327 -12.45 44.23 -39.23
N SER A 328 -11.54 43.28 -39.50
CA SER A 328 -10.17 43.58 -39.99
C SER A 328 -9.22 42.38 -39.87
N ASN A 329 -8.49 42.17 -40.97
CA ASN A 329 -7.17 41.57 -41.18
C ASN A 329 -6.90 40.06 -40.89
N PRO A 330 -6.24 39.36 -41.84
CA PRO A 330 -5.98 37.93 -41.77
C PRO A 330 -4.60 37.67 -41.14
N ASN A 331 -4.57 36.92 -40.05
CA ASN A 331 -3.46 36.04 -39.66
C ASN A 331 -3.73 35.49 -38.25
N SER A 332 -4.43 34.38 -38.18
CA SER A 332 -4.16 33.39 -37.14
C SER A 332 -4.62 32.04 -37.64
N ASN A 333 -3.73 31.08 -37.44
CA ASN A 333 -3.93 29.68 -37.72
C ASN A 333 -5.27 29.21 -37.18
N THR A 334 -5.94 28.38 -37.96
CA THR A 334 -7.10 27.56 -37.65
C THR A 334 -7.01 27.04 -36.21
N GLU A 335 -7.66 27.74 -35.28
CA GLU A 335 -7.95 27.22 -33.96
C GLU A 335 -8.99 26.13 -34.15
N ASN A 336 -8.50 24.89 -34.07
CA ASN A 336 -9.29 23.70 -33.91
C ASN A 336 -10.31 23.97 -32.80
N THR A 337 -11.59 24.04 -33.15
CA THR A 337 -12.71 24.18 -32.22
C THR A 337 -12.56 23.09 -31.16
N SER A 338 -12.11 23.49 -29.97
CA SER A 338 -11.96 22.56 -28.86
C SER A 338 -13.35 22.06 -28.51
N ASN A 339 -13.68 20.82 -28.90
CA ASN A 339 -14.90 20.13 -28.47
C ASN A 339 -14.88 20.03 -26.95
N ARG A 340 -15.46 21.02 -26.28
CA ARG A 340 -15.71 21.02 -24.83
C ARG A 340 -16.99 20.22 -24.61
N SER A 341 -16.88 19.16 -23.83
CA SER A 341 -18.03 18.40 -23.36
C SER A 341 -17.97 18.30 -21.84
N VAL A 342 -19.12 18.48 -21.20
CA VAL A 342 -19.28 18.31 -19.76
C VAL A 342 -20.20 17.14 -19.51
N GLU A 343 -19.74 16.22 -18.68
CA GLU A 343 -20.51 15.09 -18.24
C GLU A 343 -20.77 15.21 -16.73
N LEU A 344 -22.04 15.17 -16.35
CA LEU A 344 -22.49 15.23 -14.97
C LEU A 344 -23.21 13.93 -14.63
N ALA A 345 -22.79 13.26 -13.57
CA ALA A 345 -23.51 12.09 -13.07
C ALA A 345 -23.56 12.09 -11.55
N GLY A 346 -24.43 11.27 -10.96
CA GLY A 346 -24.66 11.36 -9.53
C GLY A 346 -25.80 10.51 -8.99
N LEU A 347 -26.04 10.64 -7.69
CA LEU A 347 -27.17 10.01 -7.02
C LEU A 347 -28.14 11.05 -6.46
N ILE A 348 -29.43 10.76 -6.58
CA ILE A 348 -30.51 11.50 -5.93
C ILE A 348 -31.12 10.61 -4.86
N LEU A 349 -31.10 11.13 -3.63
CA LEU A 349 -31.51 10.43 -2.43
C LEU A 349 -32.62 11.21 -1.72
N ASP A 350 -33.33 10.52 -0.85
CA ASP A 350 -34.23 11.13 0.12
C ASP A 350 -33.40 11.78 1.25
N SER A 351 -33.62 13.06 1.50
CA SER A 351 -32.80 13.84 2.46
C SER A 351 -32.84 13.30 3.89
N GLU A 352 -33.92 12.62 4.30
CA GLU A 352 -34.09 12.12 5.66
C GLU A 352 -33.64 10.65 5.79
N THR A 353 -34.01 9.81 4.84
CA THR A 353 -33.75 8.37 4.90
C THR A 353 -32.48 7.93 4.17
N LEU A 354 -31.89 8.82 3.37
CA LEU A 354 -30.73 8.57 2.48
C LEU A 354 -30.93 7.40 1.51
N LYS A 355 -32.17 7.00 1.27
CA LYS A 355 -32.52 5.97 0.29
C LYS A 355 -32.59 6.57 -1.11
N PRO A 356 -32.19 5.84 -2.16
CA PRO A 356 -32.26 6.32 -3.53
C PRO A 356 -33.68 6.58 -3.99
N ILE A 357 -33.87 7.62 -4.81
CA ILE A 357 -35.16 7.98 -5.39
C ILE A 357 -35.14 7.70 -6.89
N GLU A 358 -36.00 6.78 -7.32
CA GLU A 358 -36.19 6.43 -8.73
C GLU A 358 -37.09 7.43 -9.47
N ASN A 359 -36.88 7.59 -10.78
CA ASN A 359 -37.72 8.38 -11.68
C ASN A 359 -37.87 9.85 -11.22
N VAL A 360 -36.80 10.45 -10.71
CA VAL A 360 -36.68 11.89 -10.52
C VAL A 360 -36.35 12.51 -11.88
N GLU A 361 -37.10 13.51 -12.29
CA GLU A 361 -36.93 14.18 -13.57
C GLU A 361 -36.03 15.40 -13.40
N ILE A 362 -35.02 15.51 -14.25
CA ILE A 362 -34.06 16.62 -14.23
C ILE A 362 -34.37 17.52 -15.43
N TYR A 363 -34.69 18.77 -15.16
CA TYR A 363 -35.06 19.77 -16.16
C TYR A 363 -33.95 20.78 -16.36
N SER A 364 -33.70 21.16 -17.61
CA SER A 364 -32.89 22.33 -17.96
C SER A 364 -33.63 23.64 -17.64
N SER A 365 -32.91 24.75 -17.53
CA SER A 365 -33.46 26.12 -17.44
C SER A 365 -34.59 26.43 -18.44
N ASN A 366 -34.58 25.78 -19.61
CA ASN A 366 -35.58 25.99 -20.66
C ASN A 366 -36.78 25.02 -20.56
N GLY A 367 -36.90 24.27 -19.47
CA GLY A 367 -38.00 23.32 -19.21
C GLY A 367 -37.90 21.98 -19.95
N LYS A 368 -36.76 21.69 -20.61
CA LYS A 368 -36.53 20.40 -21.29
C LYS A 368 -35.98 19.35 -20.31
N ILE A 369 -36.50 18.12 -20.36
CA ILE A 369 -35.96 17.00 -19.58
C ILE A 369 -34.57 16.64 -20.10
N LEU A 370 -33.58 16.71 -19.20
CA LEU A 370 -32.18 16.35 -19.45
C LEU A 370 -31.90 14.88 -19.15
N SER A 371 -32.48 14.35 -18.07
CA SER A 371 -32.29 12.96 -17.63
C SER A 371 -33.35 12.56 -16.60
N LYS A 372 -33.44 11.25 -16.29
CA LYS A 372 -34.23 10.70 -15.20
C LYS A 372 -33.41 9.73 -14.38
N THR A 373 -33.68 9.61 -13.08
CA THR A 373 -32.97 8.64 -12.23
C THR A 373 -33.45 7.21 -12.46
N ASP A 374 -32.52 6.26 -12.39
CA ASP A 374 -32.78 4.83 -12.42
C ASP A 374 -33.34 4.30 -11.07
N PRO A 375 -33.69 2.99 -10.94
CA PRO A 375 -34.17 2.40 -9.68
C PRO A 375 -33.22 2.51 -8.49
N ARG A 376 -31.95 2.86 -8.73
CA ARG A 376 -30.92 3.06 -7.72
C ARG A 376 -30.64 4.55 -7.48
N GLY A 377 -31.48 5.44 -8.00
CA GLY A 377 -31.38 6.88 -7.82
C GLY A 377 -30.27 7.53 -8.65
N TYR A 378 -29.69 6.81 -9.60
CA TYR A 378 -28.56 7.29 -10.40
C TYR A 378 -29.02 8.04 -11.65
N TYR A 379 -28.35 9.16 -11.96
CA TYR A 379 -28.59 9.94 -13.17
C TYR A 379 -27.28 10.27 -13.88
N ARG A 380 -27.39 10.54 -15.19
CA ARG A 380 -26.29 11.00 -16.05
C ARG A 380 -26.80 12.00 -17.08
N ILE A 381 -26.06 13.10 -17.26
CA ILE A 381 -26.35 14.18 -18.19
C ILE A 381 -25.06 14.49 -18.95
N GLN A 382 -25.15 14.62 -20.27
CA GLN A 382 -24.04 15.00 -21.13
C GLN A 382 -24.40 16.30 -21.86
N PHE A 383 -23.48 17.26 -21.79
CA PHE A 383 -23.55 18.53 -22.50
C PHE A 383 -22.42 18.56 -23.52
N ASP A 384 -22.76 18.50 -24.81
CA ASP A 384 -21.80 18.55 -25.91
C ASP A 384 -21.77 19.94 -26.55
N GLU A 385 -20.67 20.25 -27.25
CA GLU A 385 -20.52 21.47 -28.08
C GLU A 385 -20.64 22.80 -27.30
N LEU A 386 -20.09 22.87 -26.08
CA LEU A 386 -20.10 24.10 -25.29
C LEU A 386 -19.16 25.17 -25.91
N GLY A 387 -19.68 26.38 -26.14
CA GLY A 387 -18.94 27.51 -26.70
C GLY A 387 -17.75 27.99 -25.83
N GLN A 388 -16.99 28.96 -26.35
CA GLN A 388 -15.89 29.56 -25.59
C GLN A 388 -16.43 30.48 -24.48
N GLY A 389 -15.88 30.39 -23.26
CA GLY A 389 -16.31 31.21 -22.12
C GLY A 389 -16.64 30.43 -20.84
N GLU A 390 -17.26 31.14 -19.89
CA GLU A 390 -17.71 30.59 -18.60
C GLU A 390 -18.85 29.60 -18.78
N ILE A 391 -18.74 28.44 -18.13
CA ILE A 391 -19.79 27.42 -18.12
C ILE A 391 -20.70 27.66 -16.92
N LYS A 392 -21.97 27.98 -17.20
CA LYS A 392 -23.04 28.13 -16.20
C LYS A 392 -24.14 27.12 -16.48
N PHE A 393 -24.51 26.34 -15.48
CA PHE A 393 -25.62 25.39 -15.57
C PHE A 393 -26.70 25.75 -14.57
N GLU A 394 -27.94 25.74 -15.04
CA GLU A 394 -29.13 25.84 -14.20
C GLU A 394 -30.05 24.68 -14.57
N PHE A 395 -30.38 23.88 -13.56
CA PHE A 395 -31.29 22.75 -13.71
C PHE A 395 -32.11 22.55 -12.43
N SER A 396 -33.27 21.93 -12.57
CA SER A 396 -34.15 21.63 -11.45
C SER A 396 -34.48 20.14 -11.37
N LEU A 397 -34.67 19.65 -10.15
CA LEU A 397 -35.02 18.26 -9.85
C LEU A 397 -36.48 18.20 -9.42
N HIS A 398 -37.27 17.38 -10.10
CA HIS A 398 -38.70 17.25 -9.82
C HIS A 398 -39.09 15.79 -9.57
N LYS A 399 -39.86 15.59 -8.50
CA LYS A 399 -40.48 14.32 -8.15
C LYS A 399 -41.75 14.58 -7.34
N ASP A 400 -42.84 13.89 -7.70
CA ASP A 400 -44.07 13.92 -6.93
C ASP A 400 -43.84 13.53 -5.47
N GLY A 401 -44.41 14.31 -4.54
CA GLY A 401 -44.23 14.13 -3.09
C GLY A 401 -42.98 14.81 -2.50
N TYR A 402 -42.08 15.32 -3.35
CA TYR A 402 -40.89 16.06 -2.94
C TYR A 402 -41.01 17.55 -3.30
N LYS A 403 -40.24 18.40 -2.63
CA LYS A 403 -40.02 19.79 -3.07
C LYS A 403 -39.07 19.80 -4.26
N THR A 404 -39.29 20.75 -5.16
CA THR A 404 -38.39 20.95 -6.30
C THR A 404 -37.11 21.63 -5.83
N LEU A 405 -35.97 21.00 -6.10
CA LEU A 405 -34.65 21.57 -5.84
C LEU A 405 -34.15 22.24 -7.12
N GLU A 406 -33.78 23.51 -7.03
CA GLU A 406 -33.15 24.26 -8.11
C GLU A 406 -31.65 24.39 -7.83
N GLN A 407 -30.82 24.02 -8.81
CA GLN A 407 -29.37 24.10 -8.70
C GLN A 407 -28.80 25.04 -9.76
N ARG A 408 -27.98 25.99 -9.31
CA ARG A 408 -27.21 26.90 -10.16
C ARG A 408 -25.73 26.68 -9.92
N GLU A 409 -25.02 26.32 -10.98
CA GLU A 409 -23.60 26.01 -10.96
C GLU A 409 -22.82 26.95 -11.87
N HIS A 410 -21.68 27.45 -11.39
CA HIS A 410 -20.76 28.26 -12.18
C HIS A 410 -19.36 27.67 -12.12
N TRP A 411 -18.92 27.07 -13.23
CA TRP A 411 -17.70 26.26 -13.26
C TRP A 411 -16.53 26.94 -13.98
N GLY A 412 -16.67 28.23 -14.30
CA GLY A 412 -15.62 29.02 -14.94
C GLY A 412 -15.26 28.53 -16.34
N ASN A 413 -14.06 28.89 -16.83
CA ASN A 413 -13.63 28.64 -18.21
C ASN A 413 -12.77 27.36 -18.32
N LEU A 414 -13.36 26.21 -18.01
CA LEU A 414 -12.67 24.91 -18.03
C LEU A 414 -12.51 24.35 -19.46
N LYS A 415 -11.29 23.95 -19.85
CA LYS A 415 -10.99 23.47 -21.21
C LYS A 415 -11.02 21.93 -21.28
N GLY A 416 -11.48 21.38 -22.41
CA GLY A 416 -11.46 19.94 -22.70
C GLY A 416 -12.72 19.19 -22.26
N LYS A 417 -12.63 17.85 -22.15
CA LYS A 417 -13.69 16.99 -21.62
C LYS A 417 -13.64 16.95 -20.10
N ILE A 418 -14.75 17.23 -19.44
CA ILE A 418 -14.78 17.38 -17.98
C ILE A 418 -15.94 16.56 -17.41
N ALA A 419 -15.67 15.86 -16.33
CA ALA A 419 -16.57 14.90 -15.71
C ALA A 419 -16.73 15.22 -14.23
N PHE A 420 -17.96 15.25 -13.73
CA PHE A 420 -18.29 15.68 -12.37
C PHE A 420 -19.31 14.77 -11.70
N THR A 421 -19.12 14.54 -10.40
CA THR A 421 -20.01 13.71 -9.59
C THR A 421 -20.70 14.53 -8.51
N ASN A 422 -22.03 14.54 -8.50
CA ASN A 422 -22.83 15.27 -7.51
C ASN A 422 -23.84 14.37 -6.79
N TYR A 423 -24.12 14.69 -5.54
CA TYR A 423 -25.14 14.04 -4.73
C TYR A 423 -26.20 15.06 -4.30
N TYR A 424 -27.47 14.70 -4.48
CA TYR A 424 -28.59 15.54 -4.06
C TYR A 424 -29.50 14.79 -3.09
N GLY A 425 -29.87 15.44 -1.99
CA GLY A 425 -30.90 14.97 -1.07
C GLY A 425 -32.17 15.78 -1.27
N LEU A 426 -33.25 15.18 -1.78
CA LEU A 426 -34.54 15.87 -1.94
C LEU A 426 -35.35 15.85 -0.64
N GLN A 427 -35.96 16.99 -0.32
CA GLN A 427 -36.86 17.13 0.82
C GLN A 427 -38.28 16.67 0.46
N LYS A 428 -38.84 15.73 1.23
CA LYS A 428 -40.29 15.41 1.15
C LYS A 428 -41.11 16.61 1.62
N LYS A 429 -42.26 16.87 0.99
CA LYS A 429 -43.11 18.03 1.34
C LYS A 429 -43.54 18.08 2.80
N GLU A 430 -43.67 16.92 3.45
CA GLU A 430 -44.06 16.76 4.86
C GLU A 430 -42.88 16.64 5.84
N SER A 431 -41.64 16.48 5.34
CA SER A 431 -40.46 16.31 6.18
C SER A 431 -39.86 17.65 6.60
N LYS A 432 -39.35 17.71 7.84
CA LYS A 432 -38.62 18.88 8.36
C LYS A 432 -37.14 18.88 7.98
N THR A 433 -36.62 17.78 7.42
CA THR A 433 -35.21 17.68 7.02
C THR A 433 -34.99 18.43 5.71
N PRO A 434 -34.10 19.44 5.67
CA PRO A 434 -33.87 20.23 4.47
C PRO A 434 -33.17 19.43 3.38
N GLU A 435 -33.35 19.88 2.15
CA GLU A 435 -32.60 19.39 1.00
C GLU A 435 -31.11 19.75 1.09
N PHE A 436 -30.25 18.95 0.45
CA PHE A 436 -28.82 19.21 0.41
C PHE A 436 -28.23 18.89 -0.97
N SER A 437 -27.11 19.53 -1.27
CA SER A 437 -26.27 19.22 -2.42
C SER A 437 -24.82 19.07 -1.97
N GLN A 438 -24.13 18.04 -2.47
CA GLN A 438 -22.73 17.81 -2.19
C GLN A 438 -21.98 17.53 -3.49
N TYR A 439 -20.94 18.33 -3.72
CA TYR A 439 -20.08 18.25 -4.89
C TYR A 439 -18.82 17.45 -4.56
N GLU A 440 -18.46 16.49 -5.42
CA GLU A 440 -17.22 15.73 -5.30
C GLU A 440 -16.37 15.86 -6.57
N PRO A 441 -15.22 16.58 -6.54
CA PRO A 441 -14.38 16.82 -7.71
C PRO A 441 -13.61 15.57 -8.23
N SER A 442 -14.00 14.36 -7.79
CA SER A 442 -13.37 13.11 -8.17
C SER A 442 -13.85 12.65 -9.55
N ILE A 443 -12.94 12.66 -10.53
CA ILE A 443 -13.16 12.19 -11.93
C ILE A 443 -13.22 10.64 -12.02
N ARG A 444 -13.24 9.92 -10.90
CA ARG A 444 -13.18 8.45 -10.89
C ARG A 444 -14.58 7.85 -10.96
N ASN A 445 -14.98 7.46 -12.17
CA ASN A 445 -16.17 6.69 -12.53
C ASN A 445 -17.51 7.42 -12.42
N LEU A 446 -17.94 8.03 -13.54
CA LEU A 446 -19.34 8.39 -13.82
C LEU A 446 -20.14 7.15 -14.29
N SER A 447 -19.82 5.97 -13.77
CA SER A 447 -20.53 4.74 -14.07
C SER A 447 -20.59 3.89 -12.81
N TYR A 448 -21.81 3.50 -12.45
CA TYR A 448 -22.05 2.53 -11.40
C TYR A 448 -21.75 1.13 -11.98
N SER A 449 -20.58 0.58 -11.68
CA SER A 449 -20.25 -0.84 -11.91
C SER A 449 -20.23 -1.60 -10.59
#